data_AF-A0A3D0ZIM9-F1
#
_entry.id   AF-A0A3D0ZIM9-F1
#
_cell.length_a   1.000
_cell.length_b   1.000
_cell.length_c   1.000
_cell.angle_alpha   90.00
_cell.angle_beta   90.00
_cell.angle_gamma   90.00
#
_symmetry.space_group_name_H-M   'P 1'
#
loop_
_entity.id
_entity.type
_entity.pdbx_description
1 polymer ?
#
loop_
_entity_poly.entity_id
_entity_poly.type
_entity_poly.pdbx_seq_one_letter_code
_entity_poly.pdbx_strand_id
1 'polypeptide(L)'
;MTKIFNNPSEFAEEALAGFCDVHSGLVRQVPGGAVRRHRPVQPKVAVLAGGGSGHYPAFAGLIGTGLADGAVVGNIFTSPSAQQAY
;
A
#
# COMPACT_ATOMS: atom_id res chain seq x y z
N MET A 1 -11.14 -24.49 4.13
CA MET A 1 -10.13 -23.42 4.19
C MET A 1 -10.80 -22.19 4.78
N THR A 2 -10.29 -21.65 5.87
CA THR A 2 -10.90 -20.52 6.59
C THR A 2 -10.59 -19.21 5.86
N LYS A 3 -11.61 -18.39 5.62
CA LYS A 3 -11.47 -17.03 5.09
C LYS A 3 -11.94 -16.06 6.16
N ILE A 4 -11.20 -14.97 6.38
CA ILE A 4 -11.52 -13.93 7.36
C ILE A 4 -11.58 -12.61 6.61
N PHE A 5 -12.78 -12.08 6.46
CA PHE A 5 -13.08 -10.77 5.88
C PHE A 5 -14.51 -10.37 6.29
N ASN A 6 -14.82 -9.08 6.23
CA ASN A 6 -16.17 -8.57 6.44
C ASN A 6 -16.97 -8.65 5.12
N ASN A 7 -17.05 -7.53 4.39
CA ASN A 7 -17.59 -7.50 3.04
C ASN A 7 -16.47 -7.78 2.03
N PRO A 8 -16.56 -8.82 1.18
CA PRO A 8 -15.54 -9.11 0.17
C PRO A 8 -15.18 -7.94 -0.75
N SER A 9 -16.13 -7.05 -1.06
CA SER A 9 -15.86 -5.89 -1.92
C SER A 9 -14.98 -4.84 -1.26
N GLU A 10 -14.93 -4.81 0.07
CA GLU A 10 -14.18 -3.84 0.87
C GLU A 10 -12.84 -4.41 1.35
N PHE A 11 -12.63 -5.74 1.22
CA PHE A 11 -11.49 -6.44 1.78
C PHE A 11 -10.13 -5.81 1.43
N ALA A 12 -9.91 -5.39 0.17
CA ALA A 12 -8.65 -4.78 -0.23
C ALA A 12 -8.39 -3.44 0.49
N GLU A 13 -9.44 -2.65 0.69
CA GLU A 13 -9.37 -1.36 1.38
C GLU A 13 -9.18 -1.55 2.88
N GLU A 14 -9.96 -2.44 3.49
CA GLU A 14 -9.83 -2.80 4.91
C GLU A 14 -8.45 -3.36 5.24
N ALA A 15 -7.92 -4.25 4.39
CA ALA A 15 -6.59 -4.83 4.57
C ALA A 15 -5.48 -3.75 4.48
N LEU A 16 -5.59 -2.80 3.55
CA LEU A 16 -4.65 -1.69 3.44
C LEU A 16 -4.75 -0.74 4.65
N ALA A 17 -5.97 -0.44 5.10
CA ALA A 17 -6.20 0.39 6.28
C ALA A 17 -5.58 -0.26 7.53
N GLY A 18 -5.88 -1.54 7.77
CA GLY A 18 -5.30 -2.29 8.88
C GLY A 18 -3.77 -2.35 8.84
N PHE A 19 -3.17 -2.53 7.65
CA PHE A 19 -1.72 -2.43 7.49
C PHE A 19 -1.19 -1.04 7.88
N CYS A 20 -1.84 0.03 7.43
CA CYS A 20 -1.43 1.39 7.75
C CYS A 20 -1.59 1.74 9.23
N ASP A 21 -2.60 1.18 9.90
CA ASP A 21 -2.83 1.37 11.33
C ASP A 21 -1.75 0.68 12.17
N VAL A 22 -1.51 -0.61 11.91
CA VAL A 22 -0.48 -1.40 12.61
C VAL A 22 0.92 -0.82 12.39
N HIS A 23 1.19 -0.29 11.19
CA HIS A 23 2.49 0.31 10.83
C HIS A 23 2.46 1.84 10.79
N SER A 24 1.59 2.46 11.58
CA SER A 24 1.37 3.91 11.57
C SER A 24 2.62 4.74 11.85
N GLY A 25 3.65 4.20 12.50
CA GLY A 25 4.95 4.87 12.67
C GLY A 25 5.84 4.87 11.41
N LEU A 26 5.60 3.96 10.46
CA LEU A 26 6.42 3.76 9.26
C LEU A 26 5.74 4.27 7.99
N VAL A 27 4.42 4.09 7.89
CA VAL A 27 3.63 4.42 6.71
C VAL A 27 2.46 5.33 7.06
N ARG A 28 1.91 5.96 6.03
CA ARG A 28 0.66 6.71 6.08
C ARG A 28 -0.17 6.36 4.86
N GLN A 29 -1.45 6.06 5.09
CA GLN A 29 -2.40 5.83 4.01
C GLN A 29 -2.63 7.13 3.21
N VAL A 30 -2.78 6.97 1.90
CA VAL A 30 -3.15 8.02 0.95
C VAL A 30 -4.22 7.46 0.00
N PRO A 31 -4.97 8.30 -0.72
CA PRO A 31 -5.83 7.81 -1.79
C PRO A 31 -5.06 6.88 -2.73
N GLY A 32 -5.58 5.67 -2.97
CA GLY A 32 -4.95 4.69 -3.87
C GLY A 32 -3.77 3.90 -3.29
N GLY A 33 -3.36 4.10 -2.04
CA GLY A 33 -2.22 3.34 -1.49
C GLY A 33 -1.67 3.84 -0.17
N ALA A 34 -0.35 3.71 0.00
CA ALA A 34 0.37 4.16 1.18
C ALA A 34 1.74 4.72 0.81
N VAL A 35 2.26 5.62 1.64
CA VAL A 35 3.60 6.21 1.50
C VAL A 35 4.36 6.14 2.80
N ARG A 36 5.68 6.30 2.76
CA ARG A 36 6.50 6.49 3.96
C ARG A 36 5.94 7.64 4.79
N ARG A 37 5.85 7.45 6.10
CA ARG A 37 5.41 8.50 7.03
C ARG A 37 6.36 9.68 7.05
N HIS A 38 7.66 9.39 7.03
CA HIS A 38 8.70 10.39 7.08
C HIS A 38 9.43 10.50 5.74
N ARG A 39 9.56 11.75 5.27
CA ARG A 39 10.34 12.08 4.07
C ARG A 39 11.83 11.84 4.34
N PRO A 40 12.63 11.39 3.35
CA PRO A 40 14.08 11.36 3.50
C PRO A 40 14.66 12.76 3.78
N VAL A 41 15.71 12.81 4.59
CA VAL A 41 16.41 14.06 4.99
C VAL A 41 17.03 14.77 3.79
N GLN A 42 17.56 14.00 2.83
CA GLN A 42 18.12 14.51 1.59
C GLN A 42 17.19 14.23 0.42
N PRO A 43 17.07 15.15 -0.56
CA PRO A 43 16.34 14.89 -1.79
C PRO A 43 16.90 13.66 -2.51
N LYS A 44 15.98 12.83 -3.02
CA LYS A 44 16.29 11.67 -3.86
C LYS A 44 15.14 11.41 -4.82
N VAL A 45 15.38 10.57 -5.82
CA VAL A 45 14.32 10.02 -6.67
C VAL A 45 13.38 9.18 -5.79
N ALA A 46 12.08 9.44 -5.91
CA ALA A 46 11.06 8.64 -5.25
C ALA A 46 10.80 7.36 -6.05
N VAL A 47 10.74 6.22 -5.36
CA VAL A 47 10.39 4.94 -5.97
C VAL A 47 9.01 4.52 -5.46
N LEU A 48 8.07 4.31 -6.36
CA LEU A 48 6.74 3.77 -6.04
C LEU A 48 6.64 2.35 -6.58
N ALA A 49 6.26 1.41 -5.72
CA ALA A 49 5.84 0.08 -6.13
C ALA A 49 4.32 0.08 -6.41
N GLY A 50 3.78 -0.98 -6.99
CA GLY A 50 2.32 -1.10 -7.05
C GLY A 50 1.80 -2.25 -7.88
N GLY A 51 0.52 -2.55 -7.67
CA GLY A 51 -0.20 -3.62 -8.34
C GLY A 51 -1.46 -4.03 -7.55
N GLY A 52 -2.10 -5.11 -7.99
CA GLY A 52 -3.30 -5.62 -7.35
C GLY A 52 -3.03 -6.23 -5.98
N SER A 53 -4.04 -6.14 -5.10
CA SER A 53 -4.04 -6.80 -3.80
C SER A 53 -4.09 -8.32 -3.93
N GLY A 54 -3.77 -9.02 -2.83
CA GLY A 54 -3.73 -10.49 -2.78
C GLY A 54 -2.33 -11.11 -2.87
N HIS A 55 -1.29 -10.28 -2.92
CA HIS A 55 0.11 -10.70 -2.96
C HIS A 55 0.92 -10.28 -1.72
N TYR A 56 0.26 -10.14 -0.56
CA TYR A 56 0.91 -9.68 0.67
C TYR A 56 2.23 -10.45 0.94
N PRO A 57 3.34 -9.76 1.26
CA PRO A 57 3.46 -8.32 1.61
C PRO A 57 3.53 -7.35 0.44
N ALA A 58 3.49 -7.82 -0.81
CA ALA A 58 3.46 -6.92 -1.96
C ALA A 58 2.10 -6.17 -2.03
N PHE A 59 2.05 -4.85 -2.19
CA PHE A 59 3.19 -3.92 -2.40
C PHE A 59 3.46 -3.00 -1.19
N ALA A 60 2.50 -2.80 -0.30
CA ALA A 60 2.62 -1.87 0.83
C ALA A 60 3.72 -2.26 1.83
N GLY A 61 4.00 -3.56 1.99
CA GLY A 61 5.08 -4.05 2.86
C GLY A 61 6.49 -3.77 2.32
N LEU A 62 6.62 -3.28 1.08
CA LEU A 62 7.91 -2.87 0.49
C LEU A 62 8.28 -1.41 0.80
N ILE A 63 7.37 -0.66 1.43
CA ILE A 63 7.59 0.73 1.78
C ILE A 63 8.61 0.81 2.92
N GLY A 64 9.76 1.43 2.66
CA GLY A 64 10.86 1.48 3.60
C GLY A 64 12.12 2.10 3.04
N THR A 65 13.03 2.47 3.94
CA THR A 65 14.34 3.02 3.56
C THR A 65 15.11 2.00 2.72
N GLY A 66 15.61 2.44 1.56
CA GLY A 66 16.40 1.61 0.65
C GLY A 66 15.60 0.83 -0.39
N LEU A 67 14.26 0.84 -0.33
CA LEU A 67 13.40 0.11 -1.28
C LEU A 67 12.36 1.01 -1.95
N ALA A 68 11.20 1.23 -1.33
CA ALA A 68 10.13 2.07 -1.88
C ALA A 68 9.74 3.23 -0.94
N ASP A 69 9.39 4.36 -1.54
CA ASP A 69 8.85 5.53 -0.83
C ASP A 69 7.32 5.50 -0.72
N GLY A 70 6.67 4.64 -1.50
CA GLY A 70 5.24 4.36 -1.43
C GLY A 70 4.83 3.17 -2.30
N ALA A 71 3.57 2.80 -2.21
CA ALA A 71 2.97 1.77 -3.02
C ALA A 71 1.55 2.14 -3.43
N VAL A 72 1.23 1.93 -4.71
CA VAL A 72 -0.14 2.03 -5.24
C VAL A 72 -0.78 0.64 -5.15
N VAL A 73 -1.94 0.56 -4.50
CA VAL A 73 -2.59 -0.70 -4.16
C VAL A 73 -3.95 -0.77 -4.85
N GLY A 74 -4.06 -1.68 -5.82
CA GLY A 74 -5.30 -1.95 -6.55
C GLY A 74 -6.19 -2.98 -5.85
N ASN A 75 -7.32 -3.27 -6.49
CA ASN A 75 -8.22 -4.33 -6.03
C ASN A 75 -7.58 -5.72 -6.16
N ILE A 76 -8.24 -6.77 -5.66
CA ILE A 76 -7.73 -8.14 -5.65
C ILE A 76 -7.41 -8.60 -7.08
N PHE A 77 -6.15 -8.98 -7.28
CA PHE A 77 -5.60 -9.46 -8.56
C PHE A 77 -5.86 -8.56 -9.77
N THR A 78 -6.03 -7.26 -9.54
CA THR A 78 -6.32 -6.28 -10.58
C THR A 78 -5.41 -5.07 -10.43
N SER A 79 -4.79 -4.61 -11.51
CA SER A 79 -3.95 -3.41 -11.48
C SER A 79 -4.72 -2.21 -10.93
N PRO A 80 -4.10 -1.33 -10.13
CA PRO A 80 -4.69 -0.03 -9.80
C PRO A 80 -4.96 0.78 -11.07
N SER A 81 -5.93 1.68 -10.98
CA SER A 81 -6.22 2.62 -12.07
C SER A 81 -5.10 3.66 -12.21
N ALA A 82 -5.00 4.27 -13.39
CA ALA A 82 -4.06 5.37 -13.60
C ALA A 82 -4.32 6.54 -12.63
N GLN A 83 -5.59 6.79 -12.26
CA GLN A 83 -5.95 7.82 -11.30
C GLN A 83 -5.47 7.51 -9.88
N GLN A 84 -5.41 6.24 -9.49
CA GLN A 84 -4.84 5.86 -8.19
C GLN A 84 -3.32 6.01 -8.14
N ALA A 85 -2.66 5.97 -9.31
CA ALA A 85 -1.21 6.07 -9.43
C ALA A 85 -0.69 7.50 -9.66
N TYR A 86 -1.56 8.43 -10.02
CA TYR A 86 -1.23 9.83 -10.33
C TYR A 86 -1.29 10.72 -9.09
#